data_AF-A0A176JTE6-F1
#
_entry.id   AF-A0A176JTE6-F1
#
_cell.length_a   1.000
_cell.length_b   1.000
_cell.length_c   1.000
_cell.angle_alpha   90.00
_cell.angle_beta   90.00
_cell.angle_gamma   90.00
#
_symmetry.space_group_name_H-M   'P 1'
#
loop_
_entity.id
_entity.type
_entity.pdbx_description
1 polymer ?
#
loop_
_entity_poly.entity_id
_entity_poly.type
_entity_poly.pdbx_seq_one_letter_code
_entity_poly.pdbx_strand_id
1 'polypeptide(L)'
;MKRYSLLLGAVLLVLFLIMGCFQGCNKLVITNMNPEDNSVGVSVNPTLSWHVESNSSIPPVFDVFFGTSADSMPLVANDLSVESYSPGPLATSTTYYWQVKAEAGKKTALSEVASFTTGTYGAVYFFEDFETGDLTANPWVTGGDAVPFVQSEETQEGTFTLELSGIGADQSCYIEVQVNLPQDAVITFYRKTSIRITHHYLNFYIDDTLAGNWSGQSGWYRVFREVPAGTHTLKWEYERDGSQNAYENAVWLDEIAIYEAMDLGNEVNMPDSNLRAVVLPRIGKAATDTVYAKELGDFTELSADNLGIADIAGLEYMDSLKWVWLSTNSISDITPLQGLTDMEWLYLQTNQIDDITPLQNLTKLDYLNLGGNQITDISPLENMTGLYALMLSYNQISDISSLPDFTNILHIYLDYNQVSDISVIGGYTSLIGFYAINNNITSLTPLEGLTNLKLLYLSGNPFSPSELSHIHDLIQITNLQLENLNLTNSDVTFLASFTAVYDLRLANNQISDLDFLEGLTGINSLWLTNNNISDISQLQGLVNLNRLWIGSNDITDIQPLVDNSGISSGDTVDIRYNLLDTTSGSDDMNDVQALIDRGVTVYYLPQN
;
A
#
# COMPACT_ATOMS: atom_id res chain seq x y z
N MET A 1 12.42 20.32 -99.31
CA MET A 1 13.05 19.63 -98.15
C MET A 1 14.34 20.31 -97.64
N LYS A 2 14.46 21.63 -97.80
CA LYS A 2 15.41 22.50 -97.10
C LYS A 2 14.56 23.61 -96.47
N ARG A 3 14.32 23.58 -95.14
CA ARG A 3 13.91 24.73 -94.29
C ARG A 3 13.41 24.37 -92.88
N TYR A 4 13.26 23.09 -92.49
CA TYR A 4 12.70 22.74 -91.17
C TYR A 4 13.68 22.09 -90.16
N SER A 5 14.94 21.78 -90.51
CA SER A 5 15.88 21.17 -89.55
C SER A 5 16.82 22.14 -88.84
N LEU A 6 16.84 23.42 -89.24
CA LEU A 6 17.68 24.45 -88.60
C LEU A 6 16.93 25.29 -87.54
N LEU A 7 15.60 25.23 -87.48
CA LEU A 7 14.81 25.95 -86.46
C LEU A 7 14.69 25.17 -85.14
N LEU A 8 14.69 23.83 -85.15
CA LEU A 8 14.57 23.04 -83.91
C LEU A 8 15.87 23.04 -83.08
N GLY A 9 17.04 23.05 -83.72
CA GLY A 9 18.34 23.08 -83.03
C GLY A 9 18.64 24.40 -82.33
N ALA A 10 18.20 25.54 -82.90
CA ALA A 10 18.41 26.86 -82.31
C ALA A 10 17.41 27.15 -81.18
N VAL A 11 16.18 26.63 -81.24
CA VAL A 11 15.18 26.83 -80.18
C VAL A 11 15.48 25.96 -78.95
N LEU A 12 16.03 24.74 -79.11
CA LEU A 12 16.43 23.93 -77.96
C LEU A 12 17.68 24.46 -77.25
N LEU A 13 18.66 25.02 -77.99
CA LEU A 13 19.86 25.59 -77.38
C LEU A 13 19.57 26.91 -76.64
N VAL A 14 18.63 27.71 -77.14
CA VAL A 14 18.18 28.96 -76.47
C VAL A 14 17.27 28.65 -75.27
N LEU A 15 16.44 27.60 -75.28
CA LEU A 15 15.71 27.18 -74.08
C LEU A 15 16.63 26.61 -72.99
N PHE A 16 17.69 25.88 -73.34
CA PHE A 16 18.68 25.41 -72.35
C PHE A 16 19.57 26.53 -71.80
N LEU A 17 19.91 27.55 -72.61
CA LEU A 17 20.65 28.72 -72.14
C LEU A 17 19.78 29.70 -71.33
N ILE A 18 18.46 29.76 -71.56
CA ILE A 18 17.53 30.56 -70.75
C ILE A 18 17.17 29.82 -69.45
N MET A 19 16.94 28.50 -69.45
CA MET A 19 16.71 27.75 -68.19
C MET A 19 17.97 27.64 -67.33
N GLY A 20 19.16 27.54 -67.92
CA GLY A 20 20.44 27.53 -67.19
C GLY A 20 20.82 28.88 -66.57
N CYS A 21 20.30 30.02 -67.08
CA CYS A 21 20.55 31.34 -66.50
C CYS A 21 19.56 31.74 -65.39
N PHE A 22 18.37 31.13 -65.32
CA PHE A 22 17.38 31.47 -64.29
C PHE A 22 17.63 30.77 -62.94
N GLN A 23 18.31 29.63 -62.89
CA GLN A 23 18.70 29.01 -61.61
C GLN A 23 19.88 29.73 -60.90
N GLY A 24 20.63 30.57 -61.62
CA GLY A 24 21.77 31.32 -61.04
C GLY A 24 21.44 32.70 -60.47
N CYS A 25 20.31 33.32 -60.86
CA CYS A 25 20.07 34.75 -60.56
C CYS A 25 19.18 35.04 -59.33
N ASN A 26 18.45 34.06 -58.77
CA ASN A 26 17.48 34.33 -57.70
C ASN A 26 17.50 33.29 -56.55
N LYS A 27 18.69 32.90 -56.10
CA LYS A 27 18.85 31.90 -55.04
C LYS A 27 18.72 32.56 -53.65
N LEU A 28 17.60 32.30 -52.98
CA LEU A 28 17.40 32.44 -51.53
C LEU A 28 16.56 31.23 -51.12
N VAL A 29 17.20 30.20 -50.56
CA VAL A 29 16.55 28.92 -50.24
C VAL A 29 16.95 28.52 -48.83
N ILE A 30 15.96 28.07 -48.05
CA ILE A 30 16.17 27.53 -46.70
C ILE A 30 16.26 26.01 -46.82
N THR A 31 17.31 25.42 -46.27
CA THR A 31 17.58 23.98 -46.23
C THR A 31 18.05 23.54 -44.85
N ASN A 32 18.29 22.25 -44.65
CA ASN A 32 18.88 21.69 -43.41
C ASN A 32 18.15 22.12 -42.12
N MET A 33 16.82 22.13 -42.16
CA MET A 33 15.99 22.37 -40.98
C MET A 33 16.25 21.24 -39.96
N ASN A 34 16.64 21.60 -38.75
CA ASN A 34 16.86 20.69 -37.65
C ASN A 34 16.20 21.27 -36.37
N PRO A 35 15.36 20.52 -35.65
CA PRO A 35 14.91 19.15 -35.91
C PRO A 35 14.20 18.99 -37.26
N GLU A 36 14.45 17.86 -37.95
CA GLU A 36 13.82 17.54 -39.24
C GLU A 36 12.32 17.27 -39.07
N ASP A 37 11.53 17.44 -40.13
CA ASP A 37 10.08 17.22 -40.08
C ASP A 37 9.71 15.79 -39.65
N ASN A 38 8.77 15.67 -38.71
CA ASN A 38 8.33 14.46 -38.04
C ASN A 38 9.39 13.76 -37.16
N SER A 39 10.45 14.47 -36.75
CA SER A 39 11.40 13.94 -35.77
C SER A 39 10.69 13.62 -34.45
N VAL A 40 11.05 12.51 -33.81
CA VAL A 40 10.51 12.09 -32.51
C VAL A 40 11.65 11.89 -31.51
N GLY A 41 11.36 11.98 -30.21
CA GLY A 41 12.40 11.84 -29.19
C GLY A 41 13.36 13.04 -29.15
N VAL A 42 12.92 14.19 -29.66
CA VAL A 42 13.74 15.40 -29.65
C VAL A 42 13.93 15.88 -28.22
N SER A 43 15.11 16.45 -27.95
CA SER A 43 15.42 17.13 -26.69
C SER A 43 14.34 18.17 -26.35
N VAL A 44 14.08 18.37 -25.06
CA VAL A 44 13.17 19.43 -24.59
C VAL A 44 13.80 20.82 -24.67
N ASN A 45 15.10 20.92 -24.91
CA ASN A 45 15.83 22.17 -25.15
C ASN A 45 16.45 22.19 -26.56
N PRO A 46 15.65 22.01 -27.62
CA PRO A 46 16.20 21.91 -28.96
C PRO A 46 16.79 23.26 -29.40
N THR A 47 17.88 23.22 -30.14
CA THR A 47 18.26 24.36 -30.98
C THR A 47 17.64 24.15 -32.36
N LEU A 48 16.69 25.00 -32.72
CA LEU A 48 16.17 25.07 -34.08
C LEU A 48 17.27 25.69 -34.93
N SER A 49 17.72 24.99 -35.98
CA SER A 49 18.72 25.50 -36.90
C SER A 49 18.30 25.23 -38.33
N TRP A 50 18.71 26.11 -39.22
CA TRP A 50 18.49 25.99 -40.65
C TRP A 50 19.75 26.45 -41.37
N HIS A 51 19.78 26.30 -42.69
CA HIS A 51 20.81 26.86 -43.52
C HIS A 51 20.19 27.68 -44.65
N VAL A 52 20.76 28.83 -45.00
CA VAL A 52 20.29 29.65 -46.11
C VAL A 52 21.34 29.80 -47.20
N GLU A 53 21.01 29.29 -48.38
CA GLU A 53 21.78 29.51 -49.59
C GLU A 53 21.29 30.80 -50.28
N SER A 54 22.08 31.88 -50.17
CA SER A 54 21.75 33.18 -50.75
C SER A 54 22.81 33.67 -51.75
N ASN A 55 22.37 34.18 -52.89
CA ASN A 55 23.22 34.93 -53.84
C ASN A 55 23.05 36.46 -53.71
N SER A 56 22.45 36.93 -52.60
CA SER A 56 22.27 38.36 -52.29
C SER A 56 23.56 38.97 -51.73
N SER A 57 23.83 40.24 -52.06
CA SER A 57 24.89 41.03 -51.41
C SER A 57 24.47 41.61 -50.05
N ILE A 58 23.19 41.48 -49.70
CA ILE A 58 22.64 41.84 -48.39
C ILE A 58 22.53 40.55 -47.56
N PRO A 59 23.12 40.48 -46.36
CA PRO A 59 22.98 39.34 -45.47
C PRO A 59 21.50 39.06 -45.16
N PRO A 60 21.06 37.78 -45.14
CA PRO A 60 19.70 37.44 -44.77
C PRO A 60 19.43 37.71 -43.28
N VAL A 61 18.19 38.07 -42.96
CA VAL A 61 17.62 38.07 -41.61
C VAL A 61 16.46 37.07 -41.52
N PHE A 62 16.14 36.61 -40.30
CA PHE A 62 15.19 35.52 -40.11
C PHE A 62 14.10 35.81 -39.08
N ASP A 63 12.86 35.50 -39.45
CA ASP A 63 11.71 35.41 -38.56
C ASP A 63 11.40 33.93 -38.28
N VAL A 64 11.17 33.59 -37.01
CA VAL A 64 10.87 32.22 -36.57
C VAL A 64 9.44 32.16 -36.04
N PHE A 65 8.67 31.22 -36.58
CA PHE A 65 7.32 30.88 -36.14
C PHE A 65 7.38 29.53 -35.43
N PHE A 66 6.77 29.43 -34.24
CA PHE A 66 6.87 28.23 -33.40
C PHE A 66 5.62 28.07 -32.52
N GLY A 67 5.04 26.87 -32.45
CA GLY A 67 3.89 26.59 -31.59
C GLY A 67 3.50 25.11 -31.55
N THR A 68 2.43 24.76 -30.84
CA THR A 68 1.92 23.38 -30.70
C THR A 68 0.81 23.03 -31.70
N SER A 69 0.53 23.92 -32.67
CA SER A 69 -0.47 23.72 -33.71
C SER A 69 0.06 24.18 -35.07
N ALA A 70 -0.04 23.30 -36.07
CA ALA A 70 0.35 23.62 -37.45
C ALA A 70 -0.44 24.79 -38.05
N ASP A 71 -1.69 24.98 -37.61
CA ASP A 71 -2.58 26.03 -38.10
C ASP A 71 -2.33 27.40 -37.42
N SER A 72 -1.55 27.41 -36.32
CA SER A 72 -1.34 28.60 -35.50
C SER A 72 0.06 28.61 -34.87
N MET A 73 1.06 29.02 -35.64
CA MET A 73 2.42 29.26 -35.15
C MET A 73 2.65 30.76 -34.95
N PRO A 74 2.68 31.28 -33.70
CA PRO A 74 3.03 32.67 -33.45
C PRO A 74 4.47 32.98 -33.84
N LEU A 75 4.72 34.24 -34.22
CA LEU A 75 6.08 34.77 -34.40
C LEU A 75 6.76 34.85 -33.04
N VAL A 76 7.81 34.05 -32.83
CA VAL A 76 8.53 33.96 -31.55
C VAL A 76 9.88 34.70 -31.57
N ALA A 77 10.46 34.90 -32.75
CA ALA A 77 11.67 35.71 -32.94
C ALA A 77 11.62 36.40 -34.31
N ASN A 78 12.19 37.61 -34.39
CA ASN A 78 12.24 38.40 -35.62
C ASN A 78 13.62 38.99 -35.88
N ASP A 79 13.89 39.30 -37.15
CA ASP A 79 15.13 39.95 -37.61
C ASP A 79 16.43 39.29 -37.11
N LEU A 80 16.45 37.98 -36.90
CA LEU A 80 17.64 37.25 -36.44
C LEU A 80 18.74 37.30 -37.51
N SER A 81 19.98 37.53 -37.10
CA SER A 81 21.15 37.53 -38.00
C SER A 81 21.92 36.20 -38.01
N VAL A 82 21.41 35.17 -37.34
CA VAL A 82 22.02 33.84 -37.21
C VAL A 82 21.01 32.78 -37.64
N GLU A 83 21.50 31.67 -38.19
CA GLU A 83 20.66 30.59 -38.73
C GLU A 83 20.22 29.59 -37.63
N SER A 84 19.96 30.10 -36.43
CA SER A 84 19.51 29.30 -35.29
C SER A 84 18.65 30.10 -34.32
N TYR A 85 17.82 29.37 -33.57
CA TYR A 85 16.95 29.88 -32.52
C TYR A 85 16.71 28.81 -31.46
N SER A 86 16.70 29.19 -30.20
CA SER A 86 16.32 28.29 -29.10
C SER A 86 14.99 28.77 -28.51
N PRO A 87 13.91 27.96 -28.57
CA PRO A 87 12.60 28.33 -28.04
C PRO A 87 12.53 28.29 -26.51
N GLY A 88 13.62 27.87 -25.84
CA GLY A 88 13.63 27.55 -24.41
C GLY A 88 13.08 26.14 -24.12
N PRO A 89 12.91 25.79 -22.83
CA PRO A 89 12.41 24.48 -22.42
C PRO A 89 11.00 24.20 -22.94
N LEU A 90 10.83 23.02 -23.51
CA LEU A 90 9.59 22.51 -24.08
C LEU A 90 8.99 21.42 -23.17
N ALA A 91 7.68 21.21 -23.26
CA ALA A 91 7.02 20.11 -22.57
C ALA A 91 7.46 18.77 -23.18
N THR A 92 7.55 17.72 -22.37
CA THR A 92 7.81 16.34 -22.82
C THR A 92 6.61 15.79 -23.62
N SER A 93 6.84 14.76 -24.42
CA SER A 93 5.80 14.06 -25.21
C SER A 93 4.88 14.99 -26.03
N THR A 94 5.37 16.16 -26.43
CA THR A 94 4.56 17.22 -27.05
C THR A 94 5.05 17.48 -28.46
N THR A 95 4.13 17.54 -29.42
CA THR A 95 4.43 17.90 -30.80
C THR A 95 4.43 19.40 -30.99
N TYR A 96 5.54 19.91 -31.55
CA TYR A 96 5.73 21.31 -31.92
C TYR A 96 5.87 21.44 -33.43
N TYR A 97 5.42 22.58 -33.95
CA TYR A 97 5.48 22.97 -35.35
C TYR A 97 6.27 24.26 -35.46
N TRP A 98 7.11 24.37 -36.48
CA TRP A 98 7.93 25.53 -36.69
C TRP A 98 8.23 25.81 -38.15
N GLN A 99 8.48 27.07 -38.45
CA GLN A 99 8.77 27.55 -39.79
C GLN A 99 9.68 28.78 -39.71
N VAL A 100 10.54 28.95 -40.71
CA VAL A 100 11.46 30.08 -40.80
C VAL A 100 11.17 30.88 -42.07
N LYS A 101 11.12 32.19 -41.93
CA LYS A 101 11.09 33.13 -43.05
C LYS A 101 12.42 33.86 -43.14
N ALA A 102 13.08 33.77 -44.29
CA ALA A 102 14.34 34.46 -44.55
C ALA A 102 14.10 35.67 -45.47
N GLU A 103 14.70 36.81 -45.15
CA GLU A 103 14.62 38.03 -45.95
C GLU A 103 16.02 38.58 -46.26
N ALA A 104 16.31 38.87 -47.53
CA ALA A 104 17.57 39.46 -47.98
C ALA A 104 17.29 40.58 -49.00
N GLY A 105 17.19 41.82 -48.51
CA GLY A 105 16.83 42.97 -49.35
C GLY A 105 15.36 42.92 -49.81
N LYS A 106 15.13 42.62 -51.09
CA LYS A 106 13.77 42.41 -51.65
C LYS A 106 13.42 40.93 -51.85
N LYS A 107 14.33 40.03 -51.51
CA LYS A 107 14.14 38.58 -51.64
C LYS A 107 13.59 38.04 -50.34
N THR A 108 12.58 37.18 -50.42
CA THR A 108 11.98 36.49 -49.29
C THR A 108 11.86 35.01 -49.60
N ALA A 109 12.16 34.15 -48.63
CA ALA A 109 11.94 32.72 -48.69
C ALA A 109 11.24 32.26 -47.41
N LEU A 110 10.41 31.23 -47.53
CA LEU A 110 9.71 30.62 -46.40
C LEU A 110 10.03 29.12 -46.45
N SER A 111 10.39 28.52 -45.32
CA SER A 111 10.64 27.08 -45.24
C SER A 111 9.31 26.31 -45.38
N GLU A 112 9.38 25.00 -45.57
CA GLU A 112 8.23 24.15 -45.26
C GLU A 112 7.97 24.18 -43.74
N VAL A 113 6.74 23.84 -43.34
CA VAL A 113 6.42 23.65 -41.93
C VAL A 113 7.06 22.35 -41.50
N ALA A 114 7.98 22.43 -40.54
CA ALA A 114 8.58 21.26 -39.93
C ALA A 114 7.89 21.00 -38.58
N SER A 115 7.75 19.73 -38.22
CA SER A 115 7.24 19.30 -36.93
C SER A 115 8.23 18.40 -36.21
N PHE A 116 8.19 18.40 -34.88
CA PHE A 116 8.89 17.40 -34.08
C PHE A 116 8.15 17.11 -32.77
N THR A 117 8.35 15.92 -32.21
CA THR A 117 7.81 15.52 -30.91
C THR A 117 8.94 15.34 -29.92
N THR A 118 8.87 16.05 -28.79
CA THR A 118 9.81 15.87 -27.69
C THR A 118 9.69 14.47 -27.08
N GLY A 119 10.79 13.92 -26.59
CA GLY A 119 10.78 12.61 -25.92
C GLY A 119 10.01 12.59 -24.60
N THR A 120 9.66 11.40 -24.11
CA THR A 120 9.05 11.20 -22.78
C THR A 120 9.99 11.63 -21.66
N TYR A 121 11.30 11.45 -21.84
CA TYR A 121 12.34 11.75 -20.86
C TYR A 121 13.47 12.66 -21.42
N GLY A 122 13.21 13.36 -22.53
CA GLY A 122 14.26 14.04 -23.30
C GLY A 122 15.40 13.09 -23.72
N ALA A 123 16.61 13.62 -23.93
CA ALA A 123 17.79 12.83 -24.22
C ALA A 123 18.27 12.01 -22.99
N VAL A 124 18.81 10.81 -23.24
CA VAL A 124 19.47 9.99 -22.20
C VAL A 124 20.95 10.38 -22.12
N TYR A 125 21.39 10.88 -20.98
CA TYR A 125 22.79 11.28 -20.75
C TYR A 125 23.66 10.18 -20.17
N PHE A 126 23.04 9.25 -19.43
CA PHE A 126 23.71 8.10 -18.85
C PHE A 126 22.69 6.96 -18.69
N PHE A 127 23.14 5.72 -18.89
CA PHE A 127 22.30 4.53 -18.71
C PHE A 127 23.16 3.32 -18.30
N GLU A 128 22.68 2.59 -17.31
CA GLU A 128 23.22 1.31 -16.85
C GLU A 128 22.07 0.45 -16.31
N ASP A 129 21.79 -0.65 -16.98
CA ASP A 129 20.82 -1.69 -16.57
C ASP A 129 21.55 -2.96 -16.08
N PHE A 130 22.89 -2.97 -16.06
CA PHE A 130 23.73 -4.12 -15.68
C PHE A 130 23.54 -5.37 -16.55
N GLU A 131 22.83 -5.29 -17.67
CA GLU A 131 22.51 -6.44 -18.52
C GLU A 131 23.72 -6.96 -19.33
N THR A 132 24.87 -6.27 -19.27
CA THR A 132 26.15 -6.83 -19.72
C THR A 132 26.65 -7.97 -18.81
N GLY A 133 26.09 -8.11 -17.61
CA GLY A 133 26.49 -9.09 -16.60
C GLY A 133 27.79 -8.72 -15.87
N ASP A 134 28.30 -7.50 -16.06
CA ASP A 134 29.50 -6.97 -15.42
C ASP A 134 29.48 -5.43 -15.36
N LEU A 135 30.54 -4.81 -14.84
CA LEU A 135 30.65 -3.35 -14.70
C LEU A 135 31.43 -2.70 -15.86
N THR A 136 31.46 -3.32 -17.06
CA THR A 136 32.30 -2.82 -18.16
C THR A 136 31.60 -1.83 -19.10
N ALA A 137 30.27 -1.70 -19.00
CA ALA A 137 29.49 -0.79 -19.84
C ALA A 137 29.84 0.69 -19.60
N ASN A 138 30.20 1.04 -18.36
CA ASN A 138 30.51 2.39 -17.93
C ASN A 138 31.81 2.44 -17.12
N PRO A 139 32.47 3.61 -16.97
CA PRO A 139 33.75 3.75 -16.29
C PRO A 139 33.60 3.76 -14.76
N TRP A 140 33.01 2.71 -14.21
CA TRP A 140 32.76 2.55 -12.79
C TRP A 140 34.06 2.47 -11.98
N VAL A 141 34.06 3.12 -10.83
CA VAL A 141 35.08 2.96 -9.78
C VAL A 141 34.41 2.27 -8.60
N THR A 142 34.98 1.18 -8.11
CA THR A 142 34.52 0.49 -6.91
C THR A 142 35.56 0.60 -5.80
N GLY A 143 35.11 0.54 -4.54
CA GLY A 143 36.02 0.58 -3.39
C GLY A 143 35.35 0.22 -2.07
N GLY A 144 36.10 0.43 -0.99
CA GLY A 144 35.74 0.00 0.37
C GLY A 144 36.34 -1.36 0.74
N ASP A 145 35.70 -2.05 1.66
CA ASP A 145 36.11 -3.32 2.27
C ASP A 145 35.67 -4.56 1.47
N ALA A 146 34.69 -4.41 0.57
CA ALA A 146 34.21 -5.44 -0.34
C ALA A 146 34.00 -4.86 -1.74
N VAL A 147 33.96 -5.72 -2.77
CA VAL A 147 33.77 -5.29 -4.16
C VAL A 147 32.33 -5.58 -4.58
N PRO A 148 31.54 -4.55 -4.94
CA PRO A 148 30.22 -4.73 -5.54
C PRO A 148 30.29 -5.59 -6.81
N PHE A 149 29.26 -6.41 -7.06
CA PHE A 149 29.23 -7.33 -8.20
C PHE A 149 27.83 -7.45 -8.81
N VAL A 150 27.77 -7.80 -10.09
CA VAL A 150 26.51 -8.03 -10.81
C VAL A 150 26.06 -9.48 -10.61
N GLN A 151 24.76 -9.69 -10.35
CA GLN A 151 24.14 -10.99 -10.06
C GLN A 151 22.74 -11.10 -10.68
N SER A 152 22.14 -12.29 -10.62
CA SER A 152 20.86 -12.60 -11.30
C SER A 152 19.82 -13.33 -10.41
N GLU A 153 20.02 -13.37 -9.10
CA GLU A 153 19.11 -13.98 -8.12
C GLU A 153 18.04 -13.01 -7.63
N GLU A 154 18.39 -11.73 -7.49
CA GLU A 154 17.48 -10.66 -7.07
C GLU A 154 17.51 -9.52 -8.08
N THR A 155 16.45 -9.38 -8.87
CA THR A 155 16.39 -8.41 -9.97
C THR A 155 15.10 -7.61 -9.96
N GLN A 156 15.13 -6.39 -10.50
CA GLN A 156 13.93 -5.57 -10.69
C GLN A 156 13.45 -5.62 -12.13
N GLU A 157 14.33 -5.28 -13.07
CA GLU A 157 14.10 -5.42 -14.51
C GLU A 157 15.17 -6.36 -15.09
N GLY A 158 14.87 -6.97 -16.23
CA GLY A 158 15.87 -7.80 -16.92
C GLY A 158 16.35 -9.03 -16.13
N THR A 159 17.62 -9.38 -16.36
CA THR A 159 18.27 -10.60 -15.85
C THR A 159 19.30 -10.30 -14.78
N PHE A 160 19.84 -9.09 -14.73
CA PHE A 160 20.99 -8.75 -13.92
C PHE A 160 20.75 -7.50 -13.07
N THR A 161 21.47 -7.42 -11.96
CA THR A 161 21.34 -6.33 -11.00
C THR A 161 22.64 -6.21 -10.22
N LEU A 162 23.00 -4.99 -9.81
CA LEU A 162 24.18 -4.75 -8.98
C LEU A 162 23.86 -5.02 -7.51
N GLU A 163 24.71 -5.80 -6.84
CA GLU A 163 24.67 -6.04 -5.40
C GLU A 163 25.86 -5.38 -4.68
N LEU A 164 25.56 -4.69 -3.59
CA LEU A 164 26.53 -4.23 -2.59
C LEU A 164 26.30 -5.04 -1.31
N SER A 165 27.24 -5.92 -0.99
CA SER A 165 27.17 -6.81 0.16
C SER A 165 28.58 -7.23 0.63
N GLY A 166 28.68 -8.24 1.48
CA GLY A 166 29.96 -8.83 1.89
C GLY A 166 30.76 -8.01 2.90
N ILE A 167 30.18 -6.96 3.49
CA ILE A 167 30.83 -6.10 4.49
C ILE A 167 30.44 -6.47 5.92
N GLY A 168 31.41 -6.38 6.83
CA GLY A 168 31.28 -6.60 8.27
C GLY A 168 30.90 -5.34 9.06
N ALA A 169 31.06 -5.37 10.37
CA ALA A 169 30.82 -4.21 11.23
C ALA A 169 31.87 -3.12 10.99
N ASP A 170 31.44 -1.85 10.96
CA ASP A 170 32.29 -0.67 10.72
C ASP A 170 33.00 -0.69 9.35
N GLN A 171 32.40 -1.37 8.38
CA GLN A 171 32.90 -1.50 7.02
C GLN A 171 31.92 -0.86 6.02
N SER A 172 32.43 -0.50 4.85
CA SER A 172 31.62 -0.02 3.74
C SER A 172 32.08 -0.59 2.41
N CYS A 173 31.21 -0.61 1.41
CA CYS A 173 31.58 -0.82 0.01
C CYS A 173 30.81 0.15 -0.86
N TYR A 174 31.40 0.56 -1.99
CA TYR A 174 30.79 1.57 -2.84
C TYR A 174 31.09 1.36 -4.32
N ILE A 175 30.25 1.97 -5.13
CA ILE A 175 30.44 2.19 -6.56
C ILE A 175 30.24 3.67 -6.87
N GLU A 176 31.05 4.24 -7.76
CA GLU A 176 30.93 5.63 -8.19
C GLU A 176 31.22 5.79 -9.68
N VAL A 177 30.62 6.81 -10.28
CA VAL A 177 30.85 7.22 -11.67
C VAL A 177 30.88 8.73 -11.77
N GLN A 178 31.75 9.26 -12.62
CA GLN A 178 31.76 10.67 -12.98
C GLN A 178 30.94 10.87 -14.26
N VAL A 179 30.01 11.82 -14.22
CA VAL A 179 29.17 12.22 -15.36
C VAL A 179 29.38 13.70 -15.66
N ASN A 180 29.19 14.10 -16.91
CA ASN A 180 29.22 15.50 -17.33
C ASN A 180 27.94 15.86 -18.05
N LEU A 181 27.08 16.62 -17.37
CA LEU A 181 25.73 16.94 -17.80
C LEU A 181 25.72 18.31 -18.50
N PRO A 182 25.19 18.41 -19.74
CA PRO A 182 25.21 19.66 -20.51
C PRO A 182 24.22 20.70 -19.98
N GLN A 183 23.25 20.29 -19.18
CA GLN A 183 22.21 21.09 -18.55
C GLN A 183 21.69 20.35 -17.31
N ASP A 184 20.79 20.98 -16.55
CA ASP A 184 20.09 20.34 -15.43
C ASP A 184 19.34 19.09 -15.93
N ALA A 185 19.40 18.02 -15.16
CA ALA A 185 18.91 16.70 -15.53
C ALA A 185 18.27 16.02 -14.32
N VAL A 186 17.64 14.85 -14.53
CA VAL A 186 17.11 14.01 -13.46
C VAL A 186 17.77 12.65 -13.51
N ILE A 187 18.43 12.26 -12.42
CA ILE A 187 18.87 10.89 -12.20
C ILE A 187 17.73 10.06 -11.60
N THR A 188 17.62 8.82 -12.05
CA THR A 188 16.75 7.81 -11.47
C THR A 188 17.44 6.45 -11.41
N PHE A 189 17.07 5.65 -10.43
CA PHE A 189 17.53 4.27 -10.26
C PHE A 189 16.57 3.52 -9.35
N TYR A 190 16.44 2.21 -9.53
CA TYR A 190 15.79 1.35 -8.55
C TYR A 190 16.77 0.97 -7.45
N ARG A 191 16.24 0.84 -6.23
CA ARG A 191 16.99 0.32 -5.09
C ARG A 191 16.15 -0.64 -4.26
N LYS A 192 16.79 -1.65 -3.68
CA LYS A 192 16.22 -2.57 -2.68
C LYS A 192 17.17 -2.73 -1.50
N THR A 193 16.62 -2.90 -0.29
CA THR A 193 17.41 -3.12 0.93
C THR A 193 16.89 -4.33 1.72
N SER A 194 17.81 -5.19 2.15
CA SER A 194 17.50 -6.31 3.08
C SER A 194 17.94 -6.01 4.52
N ILE A 195 18.11 -4.73 4.84
CA ILE A 195 18.71 -4.26 6.09
C ILE A 195 17.77 -4.56 7.28
N ARG A 196 18.17 -5.48 8.16
CA ARG A 196 17.35 -5.85 9.33
C ARG A 196 17.48 -4.90 10.53
N ILE A 197 18.45 -3.99 10.50
CA ILE A 197 18.79 -3.11 11.63
C ILE A 197 18.94 -1.68 11.10
N THR A 198 18.31 -0.73 11.77
CA THR A 198 18.20 0.68 11.35
C THR A 198 19.50 1.50 11.40
N HIS A 199 20.64 0.87 11.66
CA HIS A 199 21.97 1.51 11.74
C HIS A 199 22.89 1.08 10.58
N HIS A 200 22.37 0.36 9.59
CA HIS A 200 23.07 0.14 8.32
C HIS A 200 22.35 0.96 7.25
N TYR A 201 23.10 1.45 6.27
CA TYR A 201 22.57 2.40 5.30
C TYR A 201 23.08 2.13 3.90
N LEU A 202 22.17 2.18 2.94
CA LEU A 202 22.52 2.57 1.57
C LEU A 202 22.49 4.09 1.52
N ASN A 203 23.63 4.69 1.18
CA ASN A 203 23.79 6.11 0.96
C ASN A 203 23.97 6.39 -0.53
N PHE A 204 23.35 7.45 -1.01
CA PHE A 204 23.57 8.00 -2.34
C PHE A 204 24.07 9.43 -2.22
N TYR A 205 25.18 9.73 -2.88
CA TYR A 205 25.83 11.04 -2.86
C TYR A 205 25.93 11.64 -4.27
N ILE A 206 25.77 12.96 -4.33
CA ILE A 206 26.11 13.81 -5.47
C ILE A 206 27.18 14.78 -4.98
N ASP A 207 28.40 14.69 -5.53
CA ASP A 207 29.56 15.50 -5.11
C ASP A 207 29.78 15.53 -3.59
N ASP A 208 29.88 14.34 -2.99
CA ASP A 208 30.03 14.11 -1.54
C ASP A 208 28.87 14.65 -0.66
N THR A 209 27.81 15.19 -1.27
CA THR A 209 26.61 15.63 -0.57
C THR A 209 25.59 14.51 -0.56
N LEU A 210 25.11 14.15 0.63
CA LEU A 210 24.11 13.09 0.81
C LEU A 210 22.79 13.48 0.13
N ALA A 211 22.43 12.74 -0.91
CA ALA A 211 21.22 12.92 -1.70
C ALA A 211 20.16 11.85 -1.39
N GLY A 212 20.52 10.76 -0.72
CA GLY A 212 19.57 9.76 -0.23
C GLY A 212 20.21 8.84 0.80
N ASN A 213 19.40 8.40 1.77
CA ASN A 213 19.82 7.52 2.86
C ASN A 213 18.68 6.56 3.17
N TRP A 214 18.95 5.26 3.08
CA TRP A 214 17.94 4.21 3.28
C TRP A 214 18.45 3.14 4.24
N SER A 215 17.63 2.85 5.25
CA SER A 215 17.83 1.74 6.18
C SER A 215 16.55 0.90 6.27
N GLY A 216 16.62 -0.23 6.97
CA GLY A 216 15.49 -1.13 7.10
C GLY A 216 15.26 -1.99 5.85
N GLN A 217 14.40 -2.98 5.99
CA GLN A 217 14.03 -3.86 4.90
C GLN A 217 13.00 -3.15 4.02
N SER A 218 13.21 -3.17 2.71
CA SER A 218 12.24 -2.65 1.75
C SER A 218 12.24 -3.49 0.47
N GLY A 219 11.12 -3.44 -0.25
CA GLY A 219 11.08 -3.85 -1.65
C GLY A 219 11.87 -2.90 -2.56
N TRP A 220 11.65 -3.07 -3.85
CA TRP A 220 12.17 -2.19 -4.89
C TRP A 220 11.42 -0.86 -4.91
N TYR A 221 12.17 0.24 -4.86
CA TYR A 221 11.65 1.60 -4.99
C TYR A 221 12.53 2.38 -5.96
N ARG A 222 11.90 3.15 -6.84
CA ARG A 222 12.59 4.06 -7.73
C ARG A 222 12.87 5.37 -7.02
N VAL A 223 14.10 5.83 -7.19
CA VAL A 223 14.58 7.11 -6.67
C VAL A 223 14.66 8.10 -7.82
N PHE A 224 14.38 9.37 -7.53
CA PHE A 224 14.50 10.48 -8.48
C PHE A 224 15.25 11.63 -7.82
N ARG A 225 16.29 12.18 -8.45
CA ARG A 225 16.97 13.40 -7.99
C ARG A 225 17.28 14.33 -9.14
N GLU A 226 17.09 15.62 -8.92
CA GLU A 226 17.60 16.64 -9.83
C GLU A 226 19.12 16.73 -9.67
N VAL A 227 19.82 16.84 -10.80
CA VAL A 227 21.26 17.04 -10.86
C VAL A 227 21.52 18.25 -11.75
N PRO A 228 22.16 19.32 -11.23
CA PRO A 228 22.45 20.51 -12.03
C PRO A 228 23.36 20.21 -13.23
N ALA A 229 23.45 21.17 -14.15
CA ALA A 229 24.43 21.15 -15.22
C ALA A 229 25.87 21.16 -14.67
N GLY A 230 26.75 20.33 -15.23
CA GLY A 230 28.16 20.29 -14.85
C GLY A 230 28.73 18.88 -14.73
N THR A 231 29.95 18.81 -14.20
CA THR A 231 30.61 17.54 -13.89
C THR A 231 30.30 17.14 -12.46
N HIS A 232 29.76 15.94 -12.28
CA HIS A 232 29.33 15.42 -10.99
C HIS A 232 29.91 14.02 -10.74
N THR A 233 30.26 13.74 -9.49
CA THR A 233 30.51 12.37 -9.02
C THR A 233 29.25 11.84 -8.35
N LEU A 234 28.75 10.72 -8.85
CA LEU A 234 27.60 9.99 -8.32
C LEU A 234 28.12 8.75 -7.60
N LYS A 235 27.87 8.64 -6.30
CA LYS A 235 28.38 7.54 -5.47
C LYS A 235 27.24 6.85 -4.72
N TRP A 236 27.18 5.53 -4.82
CA TRP A 236 26.35 4.68 -3.97
C TRP A 236 27.25 3.91 -3.03
N GLU A 237 26.98 4.03 -1.73
CA GLU A 237 27.79 3.44 -0.68
C GLU A 237 26.89 2.67 0.29
N TYR A 238 27.17 1.39 0.45
CA TYR A 238 26.57 0.59 1.50
C TYR A 238 27.51 0.59 2.71
N GLU A 239 27.02 1.00 3.86
CA GLU A 239 27.78 1.05 5.12
C GLU A 239 27.07 0.32 6.26
N ARG A 240 27.87 -0.21 7.18
CA ARG A 240 27.38 -0.83 8.42
C ARG A 240 28.03 -0.18 9.64
N ASP A 241 27.24 0.49 10.46
CA ASP A 241 27.72 1.10 11.71
C ASP A 241 27.63 0.11 12.89
N GLY A 242 28.78 -0.16 13.53
CA GLY A 242 28.94 -0.60 14.93
C GLY A 242 28.33 -1.93 15.38
N SER A 243 27.53 -2.58 14.54
CA SER A 243 26.74 -3.75 14.89
C SER A 243 27.46 -5.05 14.52
N GLN A 244 27.91 -5.79 15.53
CA GLN A 244 28.57 -7.11 15.38
C GLN A 244 27.62 -8.24 14.94
N ASN A 245 26.35 -7.94 14.67
CA ASN A 245 25.40 -8.97 14.28
C ASN A 245 25.73 -9.50 12.88
N ALA A 246 25.79 -10.82 12.75
CA ALA A 246 26.23 -11.52 11.53
C ALA A 246 25.12 -11.68 10.47
N TYR A 247 24.08 -10.84 10.47
CA TYR A 247 23.08 -10.90 9.41
C TYR A 247 23.74 -10.50 8.09
N GLU A 248 23.67 -11.40 7.12
CA GLU A 248 23.92 -11.08 5.72
C GLU A 248 22.84 -10.08 5.30
N ASN A 249 23.24 -8.82 5.12
CA ASN A 249 22.41 -7.81 4.50
C ASN A 249 23.12 -7.37 3.23
N ALA A 250 22.33 -7.18 2.20
CA ALA A 250 22.72 -6.67 0.90
C ALA A 250 21.77 -5.54 0.50
N VAL A 251 22.28 -4.68 -0.37
CA VAL A 251 21.50 -3.66 -1.05
C VAL A 251 21.73 -3.79 -2.53
N TRP A 252 20.68 -3.55 -3.31
CA TRP A 252 20.70 -3.75 -4.75
C TRP A 252 20.35 -2.47 -5.48
N LEU A 253 20.96 -2.29 -6.64
CA LEU A 253 20.73 -1.18 -7.56
C LEU A 253 20.45 -1.72 -8.95
N ASP A 254 19.49 -1.10 -9.63
CA ASP A 254 19.11 -1.47 -10.98
C ASP A 254 18.66 -0.24 -11.78
N GLU A 255 18.71 -0.30 -13.12
CA GLU A 255 18.22 0.72 -14.05
C GLU A 255 18.65 2.17 -13.70
N ILE A 256 19.96 2.39 -13.56
CA ILE A 256 20.53 3.72 -13.32
C ILE A 256 20.48 4.52 -14.62
N ALA A 257 19.69 5.59 -14.64
CA ALA A 257 19.52 6.44 -15.80
C ALA A 257 19.58 7.91 -15.44
N ILE A 258 20.19 8.72 -16.32
CA ILE A 258 20.13 10.18 -16.24
C ILE A 258 19.46 10.70 -17.50
N TYR A 259 18.34 11.38 -17.29
CA TYR A 259 17.50 11.93 -18.34
C TYR A 259 17.60 13.44 -18.36
N GLU A 260 17.63 13.99 -19.56
CA GLU A 260 17.65 15.43 -19.82
C GLU A 260 16.51 16.16 -19.09
N ALA A 261 15.31 15.60 -19.12
CA ALA A 261 14.18 16.15 -18.42
C ALA A 261 13.19 15.04 -18.08
N MET A 262 12.66 15.07 -16.87
CA MET A 262 11.62 14.18 -16.44
C MET A 262 10.51 14.97 -15.76
N ASP A 263 9.29 14.80 -16.24
CA ASP A 263 8.12 15.27 -15.50
C ASP A 263 7.95 14.37 -14.27
N LEU A 264 8.16 14.96 -13.09
CA LEU A 264 7.94 14.32 -11.79
C LEU A 264 6.47 14.41 -11.34
N GLY A 265 5.64 15.11 -12.11
CA GLY A 265 4.25 15.39 -11.77
C GLY A 265 4.12 16.56 -10.80
N ASN A 266 2.90 16.76 -10.30
CA ASN A 266 2.60 17.85 -9.38
C ASN A 266 3.29 17.64 -8.02
N GLU A 267 3.62 18.74 -7.36
CA GLU A 267 3.97 18.74 -5.93
C GLU A 267 2.79 18.18 -5.12
N VAL A 268 3.10 17.23 -4.24
CA VAL A 268 2.15 16.51 -3.41
C VAL A 268 1.98 17.24 -2.09
N ASN A 269 0.74 17.66 -1.80
CA ASN A 269 0.40 18.18 -0.49
C ASN A 269 0.28 17.03 0.51
N MET A 270 1.25 16.91 1.40
CA MET A 270 1.26 15.94 2.50
C MET A 270 1.51 16.70 3.81
N PRO A 271 0.45 17.23 4.46
CA PRO A 271 0.58 18.16 5.58
C PRO A 271 0.89 17.47 6.92
N ASP A 272 0.54 16.19 7.09
CA ASP A 272 0.77 15.45 8.32
C ASP A 272 2.24 15.03 8.48
N SER A 273 2.91 15.54 9.51
CA SER A 273 4.33 15.26 9.74
C SER A 273 4.63 13.81 10.09
N ASN A 274 3.68 13.10 10.72
CA ASN A 274 3.86 11.70 11.08
C ASN A 274 3.73 10.82 9.83
N LEU A 275 2.79 11.14 8.93
CA LEU A 275 2.72 10.49 7.61
C LEU A 275 4.00 10.74 6.81
N ARG A 276 4.49 11.98 6.78
CA ARG A 276 5.76 12.32 6.11
C ARG A 276 6.94 11.51 6.67
N ALA A 277 6.99 11.32 7.98
CA ALA A 277 8.04 10.54 8.63
C ALA A 277 8.03 9.05 8.23
N VAL A 278 6.91 8.53 7.76
CA VAL A 278 6.80 7.16 7.22
C VAL A 278 7.16 7.12 5.74
N VAL A 279 6.69 8.10 4.96
CA VAL A 279 6.79 8.08 3.49
C VAL A 279 8.17 8.53 3.01
N LEU A 280 8.64 9.68 3.46
CA LEU A 280 9.81 10.33 2.86
C LEU A 280 11.11 9.54 3.00
N PRO A 281 11.39 8.85 4.12
CA PRO A 281 12.58 7.99 4.21
C PRO A 281 12.60 6.88 3.16
N ARG A 282 11.44 6.37 2.71
CA ARG A 282 11.39 5.31 1.69
C ARG A 282 11.82 5.81 0.30
N ILE A 283 11.60 7.09 0.01
CA ILE A 283 12.07 7.75 -1.22
C ILE A 283 13.40 8.50 -0.99
N GLY A 284 14.01 8.34 0.19
CA GLY A 284 15.31 8.88 0.57
C GLY A 284 15.33 10.38 0.79
N LYS A 285 14.18 10.97 1.14
CA LYS A 285 14.01 12.41 1.37
C LYS A 285 13.97 12.75 2.86
N ALA A 286 14.44 13.93 3.20
CA ALA A 286 14.33 14.48 4.54
C ALA A 286 12.89 14.94 4.81
N ALA A 287 12.47 14.95 6.08
CA ALA A 287 11.09 15.22 6.47
C ALA A 287 10.50 16.54 5.93
N THR A 288 11.32 17.52 5.56
CA THR A 288 10.88 18.84 5.04
C THR A 288 10.91 18.95 3.52
N ASP A 289 11.42 17.94 2.81
CA ASP A 289 11.63 18.04 1.38
C ASP A 289 10.30 18.04 0.61
N THR A 290 10.25 18.80 -0.47
CA THR A 290 9.14 18.73 -1.44
C THR A 290 9.04 17.32 -2.01
N VAL A 291 7.81 16.82 -2.19
CA VAL A 291 7.52 15.50 -2.75
C VAL A 291 6.70 15.69 -4.02
N TYR A 292 7.00 14.90 -5.05
CA TYR A 292 6.29 14.92 -6.33
C TYR A 292 5.60 13.57 -6.58
N ALA A 293 4.47 13.62 -7.31
CA ALA A 293 3.58 12.47 -7.50
C ALA A 293 4.32 11.21 -8.01
N LYS A 294 5.25 11.38 -8.95
CA LYS A 294 5.99 10.25 -9.55
C LYS A 294 6.86 9.50 -8.56
N GLU A 295 7.26 10.13 -7.47
CA GLU A 295 8.08 9.49 -6.43
C GLU A 295 7.30 8.51 -5.56
N LEU A 296 5.96 8.56 -5.63
CA LEU A 296 5.07 7.78 -4.77
C LEU A 296 4.49 6.53 -5.46
N GLY A 297 4.77 6.33 -6.75
CA GLY A 297 4.16 5.28 -7.57
C GLY A 297 4.54 3.85 -7.20
N ASP A 298 5.71 3.62 -6.57
CA ASP A 298 6.18 2.26 -6.26
C ASP A 298 5.74 1.75 -4.88
N PHE A 299 4.92 2.51 -4.15
CA PHE A 299 4.41 2.09 -2.86
C PHE A 299 3.34 1.00 -3.04
N THR A 300 3.71 -0.24 -2.71
CA THR A 300 2.77 -1.37 -2.66
C THR A 300 2.23 -1.63 -1.26
N GLU A 301 2.92 -1.15 -0.24
CA GLU A 301 2.55 -1.29 1.15
C GLU A 301 2.81 0.00 1.94
N LEU A 302 1.96 0.31 2.92
CA LEU A 302 2.16 1.41 3.86
C LEU A 302 1.76 0.97 5.26
N SER A 303 2.72 0.99 6.19
CA SER A 303 2.47 0.68 7.61
C SER A 303 2.73 1.93 8.45
N ALA A 304 1.66 2.43 9.08
CA ALA A 304 1.65 3.66 9.85
C ALA A 304 0.62 3.62 10.99
N ASP A 305 0.46 2.45 11.63
CA ASP A 305 -0.38 2.28 12.81
C ASP A 305 0.15 3.06 14.02
N ASN A 306 -0.76 3.64 14.82
CA ASN A 306 -0.43 4.23 16.12
C ASN A 306 0.63 5.35 16.05
N LEU A 307 0.55 6.22 15.05
CA LEU A 307 1.47 7.34 14.86
C LEU A 307 0.83 8.70 15.12
N GLY A 308 -0.47 8.74 15.45
CA GLY A 308 -1.20 9.99 15.64
C GLY A 308 -1.38 10.77 14.34
N ILE A 309 -1.52 10.06 13.22
CA ILE A 309 -1.84 10.64 11.91
C ILE A 309 -3.29 11.13 11.91
N ALA A 310 -3.55 12.31 11.39
CA ALA A 310 -4.90 12.87 11.26
C ALA A 310 -5.27 13.18 9.81
N ASP A 311 -4.29 13.55 8.99
CA ASP A 311 -4.48 13.91 7.58
C ASP A 311 -3.67 12.96 6.69
N ILE A 312 -4.36 12.26 5.78
CA ILE A 312 -3.76 11.30 4.85
C ILE A 312 -3.68 11.82 3.41
N ALA A 313 -3.80 13.14 3.21
CA ALA A 313 -3.54 13.75 1.92
C ALA A 313 -2.12 13.43 1.43
N GLY A 314 -2.02 13.16 0.13
CA GLY A 314 -0.84 12.66 -0.55
C GLY A 314 -0.86 11.15 -0.81
N LEU A 315 -1.70 10.37 -0.11
CA LEU A 315 -1.85 8.95 -0.39
C LEU A 315 -2.54 8.67 -1.73
N GLU A 316 -3.32 9.62 -2.27
CA GLU A 316 -4.01 9.50 -3.55
C GLU A 316 -3.05 9.34 -4.76
N TYR A 317 -1.76 9.58 -4.56
CA TYR A 317 -0.70 9.41 -5.56
C TYR A 317 0.05 8.07 -5.46
N MET A 318 -0.31 7.21 -4.51
CA MET A 318 0.27 5.87 -4.33
C MET A 318 -0.64 4.80 -4.93
N ASP A 319 -0.86 4.89 -6.25
CA ASP A 319 -1.83 4.09 -7.01
C ASP A 319 -1.62 2.57 -6.94
N SER A 320 -0.40 2.15 -6.65
CA SER A 320 -0.01 0.74 -6.55
C SER A 320 -0.19 0.12 -5.15
N LEU A 321 -0.77 0.85 -4.18
CA LEU A 321 -0.98 0.35 -2.82
C LEU A 321 -1.92 -0.85 -2.78
N LYS A 322 -1.45 -1.91 -2.12
CA LYS A 322 -2.16 -3.16 -1.90
C LYS A 322 -2.46 -3.41 -0.43
N TRP A 323 -1.51 -3.10 0.44
CA TRP A 323 -1.62 -3.31 1.90
C TRP A 323 -1.44 -2.00 2.66
N VAL A 324 -2.47 -1.58 3.38
CA VAL A 324 -2.47 -0.32 4.13
C VAL A 324 -2.85 -0.56 5.58
N TRP A 325 -1.95 -0.19 6.49
CA TRP A 325 -2.15 -0.19 7.93
C TRP A 325 -2.13 1.23 8.50
N LEU A 326 -3.30 1.74 8.87
CA LEU A 326 -3.54 3.11 9.35
C LEU A 326 -4.36 3.13 10.66
N SER A 327 -4.30 2.05 11.41
CA SER A 327 -5.06 1.82 12.63
C SER A 327 -4.57 2.66 13.80
N THR A 328 -5.45 2.92 14.77
CA THR A 328 -5.10 3.61 16.03
C THR A 328 -4.51 5.00 15.75
N ASN A 329 -5.15 5.75 14.86
CA ASN A 329 -4.77 7.11 14.50
C ASN A 329 -5.93 8.08 14.84
N SER A 330 -5.92 9.28 14.28
CA SER A 330 -6.99 10.28 14.44
C SER A 330 -7.57 10.67 13.08
N ILE A 331 -7.62 9.73 12.15
CA ILE A 331 -8.09 9.94 10.78
C ILE A 331 -9.61 10.05 10.79
N SER A 332 -10.15 11.08 10.15
CA SER A 332 -11.59 11.25 9.92
C SER A 332 -11.94 11.32 8.43
N ASP A 333 -11.08 11.94 7.62
CA ASP A 333 -11.27 12.04 6.17
C ASP A 333 -10.41 10.98 5.46
N ILE A 334 -11.09 10.07 4.77
CA ILE A 334 -10.47 9.01 3.96
C ILE A 334 -10.66 9.21 2.45
N THR A 335 -11.07 10.41 2.02
CA THR A 335 -11.16 10.78 0.59
C THR A 335 -9.89 10.46 -0.20
N PRO A 336 -8.66 10.64 0.34
CA PRO A 336 -7.43 10.27 -0.37
C PRO A 336 -7.35 8.79 -0.80
N LEU A 337 -8.13 7.89 -0.19
CA LEU A 337 -8.14 6.46 -0.54
C LEU A 337 -9.03 6.13 -1.76
N GLN A 338 -9.89 7.05 -2.21
CA GLN A 338 -10.98 6.74 -3.15
C GLN A 338 -10.53 6.15 -4.49
N GLY A 339 -9.34 6.52 -4.96
CA GLY A 339 -8.79 6.09 -6.24
C GLY A 339 -7.88 4.85 -6.18
N LEU A 340 -7.59 4.32 -4.99
CA LEU A 340 -6.58 3.29 -4.77
C LEU A 340 -7.13 1.87 -5.02
N THR A 341 -7.65 1.64 -6.23
CA THR A 341 -8.48 0.47 -6.58
C THR A 341 -7.73 -0.88 -6.60
N ASP A 342 -6.41 -0.86 -6.48
CA ASP A 342 -5.58 -2.08 -6.40
C ASP A 342 -5.42 -2.61 -4.97
N MET A 343 -6.04 -1.94 -3.99
CA MET A 343 -5.96 -2.34 -2.58
C MET A 343 -6.63 -3.69 -2.31
N GLU A 344 -5.90 -4.56 -1.62
CA GLU A 344 -6.31 -5.91 -1.23
C GLU A 344 -6.61 -5.98 0.28
N TRP A 345 -5.87 -5.20 1.10
CA TRP A 345 -6.00 -5.19 2.57
C TRP A 345 -5.98 -3.77 3.13
N LEU A 346 -7.02 -3.45 3.91
CA LEU A 346 -7.16 -2.13 4.54
C LEU A 346 -7.48 -2.24 6.03
N TYR A 347 -6.60 -1.68 6.86
CA TYR A 347 -6.78 -1.57 8.30
C TYR A 347 -6.91 -0.10 8.71
N LEU A 348 -8.10 0.25 9.22
CA LEU A 348 -8.48 1.60 9.65
C LEU A 348 -9.11 1.57 11.05
N GLN A 349 -8.92 0.50 11.83
CA GLN A 349 -9.57 0.40 13.14
C GLN A 349 -9.07 1.45 14.13
N THR A 350 -9.93 1.86 15.07
CA THR A 350 -9.62 2.85 16.11
C THR A 350 -9.20 4.18 15.49
N ASN A 351 -10.10 4.80 14.73
CA ASN A 351 -9.96 6.12 14.12
C ASN A 351 -11.23 6.96 14.43
N GLN A 352 -11.48 8.03 13.65
CA GLN A 352 -12.62 8.93 13.82
C GLN A 352 -13.48 9.00 12.54
N ILE A 353 -13.55 7.89 11.81
CA ILE A 353 -14.22 7.82 10.50
C ILE A 353 -15.73 7.65 10.70
N ASP A 354 -16.53 8.45 10.01
CA ASP A 354 -17.99 8.34 9.94
C ASP A 354 -18.50 8.11 8.51
N ASP A 355 -17.86 8.73 7.52
CA ASP A 355 -18.14 8.55 6.09
C ASP A 355 -17.15 7.58 5.42
N ILE A 356 -17.69 6.48 4.89
CA ILE A 356 -16.93 5.47 4.13
C ILE A 356 -17.24 5.46 2.64
N THR A 357 -17.94 6.48 2.12
CA THR A 357 -18.20 6.66 0.68
C THR A 357 -16.94 6.57 -0.18
N PRO A 358 -15.77 7.09 0.24
CA PRO A 358 -14.53 6.93 -0.53
C PRO A 358 -14.17 5.47 -0.83
N LEU A 359 -14.58 4.51 0.00
CA LEU A 359 -14.21 3.10 -0.19
C LEU A 359 -15.03 2.38 -1.28
N GLN A 360 -16.10 2.98 -1.80
CA GLN A 360 -17.11 2.28 -2.64
C GLN A 360 -16.56 1.57 -3.89
N ASN A 361 -15.41 2.03 -4.41
CA ASN A 361 -14.79 1.49 -5.62
C ASN A 361 -13.63 0.52 -5.32
N LEU A 362 -13.29 0.25 -4.06
CA LEU A 362 -12.19 -0.64 -3.67
C LEU A 362 -12.63 -2.11 -3.71
N THR A 363 -13.12 -2.55 -4.88
CA THR A 363 -13.77 -3.87 -5.04
C THR A 363 -12.80 -5.05 -5.02
N LYS A 364 -11.48 -4.81 -4.95
CA LYS A 364 -10.44 -5.84 -4.84
C LYS A 364 -10.07 -6.18 -3.39
N LEU A 365 -10.70 -5.53 -2.40
CA LEU A 365 -10.43 -5.83 -1.00
C LEU A 365 -10.82 -7.28 -0.67
N ASP A 366 -9.84 -8.00 -0.13
CA ASP A 366 -9.99 -9.32 0.50
C ASP A 366 -10.26 -9.17 2.01
N TYR A 367 -9.71 -8.12 2.62
CA TYR A 367 -9.81 -7.83 4.05
C TYR A 367 -10.07 -6.35 4.32
N LEU A 368 -11.08 -6.06 5.16
CA LEU A 368 -11.41 -4.70 5.58
C LEU A 368 -11.66 -4.64 7.09
N ASN A 369 -10.89 -3.80 7.78
CA ASN A 369 -11.08 -3.52 9.19
C ASN A 369 -11.38 -2.04 9.46
N LEU A 370 -12.60 -1.78 9.93
CA LEU A 370 -13.15 -0.48 10.25
C LEU A 370 -13.65 -0.42 11.71
N GLY A 371 -13.25 -1.36 12.56
CA GLY A 371 -13.73 -1.41 13.94
C GLY A 371 -13.31 -0.18 14.77
N GLY A 372 -14.10 0.23 15.76
CA GLY A 372 -13.73 1.36 16.63
C GLY A 372 -13.74 2.71 15.91
N ASN A 373 -14.79 2.96 15.12
CA ASN A 373 -15.01 4.22 14.40
C ASN A 373 -16.40 4.79 14.76
N GLN A 374 -16.92 5.73 13.96
CA GLN A 374 -18.20 6.39 14.16
C GLN A 374 -19.18 6.11 13.00
N ILE A 375 -19.02 4.96 12.34
CA ILE A 375 -19.75 4.62 11.11
C ILE A 375 -21.21 4.27 11.44
N THR A 376 -22.13 4.83 10.66
CA THR A 376 -23.57 4.52 10.73
C THR A 376 -24.11 3.89 9.45
N ASP A 377 -23.57 4.27 8.30
CA ASP A 377 -24.01 3.82 6.97
C ASP A 377 -22.92 2.95 6.34
N ILE A 378 -23.28 1.71 6.00
CA ILE A 378 -22.39 0.77 5.32
C ILE A 378 -22.81 0.47 3.87
N SER A 379 -23.74 1.24 3.31
CA SER A 379 -24.14 1.12 1.90
C SER A 379 -23.01 1.27 0.90
N PRO A 380 -21.93 2.06 1.14
CA PRO A 380 -20.79 2.10 0.23
C PRO A 380 -20.08 0.75 0.07
N LEU A 381 -20.28 -0.21 0.97
CA LEU A 381 -19.63 -1.53 0.89
C LEU A 381 -20.30 -2.48 -0.11
N GLU A 382 -21.48 -2.15 -0.67
CA GLU A 382 -22.38 -3.07 -1.41
C GLU A 382 -21.72 -3.86 -2.56
N ASN A 383 -20.64 -3.34 -3.15
CA ASN A 383 -19.94 -3.96 -4.28
C ASN A 383 -18.70 -4.79 -3.87
N MET A 384 -18.35 -4.85 -2.58
CA MET A 384 -17.15 -5.55 -2.07
C MET A 384 -17.39 -7.07 -1.89
N THR A 385 -17.68 -7.76 -2.99
CA THR A 385 -18.08 -9.18 -2.97
C THR A 385 -16.93 -10.17 -2.69
N GLY A 386 -15.67 -9.70 -2.73
CA GLY A 386 -14.46 -10.50 -2.55
C GLY A 386 -14.04 -10.76 -1.10
N LEU A 387 -14.58 -10.00 -0.13
CA LEU A 387 -14.12 -10.04 1.26
C LEU A 387 -14.21 -11.45 1.88
N TYR A 388 -13.13 -11.89 2.53
CA TYR A 388 -13.13 -13.10 3.36
C TYR A 388 -13.36 -12.77 4.85
N ALA A 389 -13.04 -11.54 5.29
CA ALA A 389 -13.35 -11.05 6.62
C ALA A 389 -13.69 -9.55 6.61
N LEU A 390 -14.75 -9.19 7.36
CA LEU A 390 -15.22 -7.82 7.54
C LEU A 390 -15.32 -7.49 9.02
N MET A 391 -14.55 -6.50 9.48
CA MET A 391 -14.54 -6.05 10.87
C MET A 391 -15.20 -4.68 11.02
N LEU A 392 -16.35 -4.63 11.69
CA LEU A 392 -17.17 -3.45 11.91
C LEU A 392 -17.53 -3.22 13.39
N SER A 393 -16.94 -3.99 14.32
CA SER A 393 -17.23 -3.88 15.75
C SER A 393 -16.96 -2.46 16.30
N TYR A 394 -17.65 -2.05 17.35
CA TYR A 394 -17.51 -0.73 17.99
C TYR A 394 -17.76 0.42 17.01
N ASN A 395 -18.93 0.41 16.38
CA ASN A 395 -19.45 1.49 15.53
C ASN A 395 -20.89 1.84 15.97
N GLN A 396 -21.63 2.56 15.13
CA GLN A 396 -23.01 2.99 15.38
C GLN A 396 -23.96 2.43 14.32
N ILE A 397 -23.65 1.24 13.79
CA ILE A 397 -24.37 0.62 12.68
C ILE A 397 -25.67 0.00 13.18
N SER A 398 -26.79 0.32 12.55
CA SER A 398 -28.09 -0.29 12.83
C SER A 398 -28.66 -1.11 11.67
N ASP A 399 -28.28 -0.76 10.44
CA ASP A 399 -28.75 -1.39 9.21
C ASP A 399 -27.58 -2.05 8.49
N ILE A 400 -27.71 -3.36 8.24
CA ILE A 400 -26.72 -4.16 7.51
C ILE A 400 -27.31 -4.76 6.22
N SER A 401 -28.49 -4.30 5.78
CA SER A 401 -29.17 -4.81 4.60
C SER A 401 -28.40 -4.57 3.28
N SER A 402 -27.44 -3.64 3.30
CA SER A 402 -26.56 -3.32 2.17
C SER A 402 -25.26 -4.14 2.15
N LEU A 403 -25.08 -5.11 3.06
CA LEU A 403 -23.94 -6.01 2.97
C LEU A 403 -23.95 -6.75 1.60
N PRO A 404 -22.79 -6.86 0.93
CA PRO A 404 -22.69 -7.56 -0.34
C PRO A 404 -23.19 -9.00 -0.32
N ASP A 405 -23.53 -9.50 -1.50
CA ASP A 405 -23.59 -10.93 -1.77
C ASP A 405 -22.16 -11.49 -1.83
N PHE A 406 -21.57 -11.74 -0.65
CA PHE A 406 -20.19 -12.18 -0.54
C PHE A 406 -19.97 -13.55 -1.19
N THR A 407 -18.85 -13.68 -1.90
CA THR A 407 -18.44 -14.96 -2.53
C THR A 407 -17.59 -15.82 -1.59
N ASN A 408 -16.83 -15.20 -0.68
CA ASN A 408 -15.81 -15.87 0.14
C ASN A 408 -15.87 -15.53 1.65
N ILE A 409 -16.93 -14.88 2.14
CA ILE A 409 -16.97 -14.42 3.54
C ILE A 409 -16.92 -15.58 4.53
N LEU A 410 -15.99 -15.50 5.48
CA LEU A 410 -15.81 -16.47 6.55
C LEU A 410 -16.08 -15.85 7.93
N HIS A 411 -15.82 -14.54 8.08
CA HIS A 411 -15.97 -13.86 9.36
C HIS A 411 -16.60 -12.48 9.23
N ILE A 412 -17.63 -12.23 10.04
CA ILE A 412 -18.28 -10.91 10.16
C ILE A 412 -18.27 -10.51 11.63
N TYR A 413 -17.67 -9.36 11.94
CA TYR A 413 -17.61 -8.81 13.28
C TYR A 413 -18.45 -7.54 13.39
N LEU A 414 -19.46 -7.57 14.26
CA LEU A 414 -20.45 -6.52 14.49
C LEU A 414 -20.60 -6.20 15.98
N ASP A 415 -19.73 -6.70 16.86
CA ASP A 415 -19.84 -6.47 18.30
C ASP A 415 -19.98 -4.97 18.63
N TYR A 416 -20.78 -4.61 19.64
CA TYR A 416 -20.98 -3.23 20.09
C TYR A 416 -21.44 -2.31 18.96
N ASN A 417 -22.56 -2.67 18.33
CA ASN A 417 -23.30 -1.86 17.37
C ASN A 417 -24.78 -1.77 17.81
N GLN A 418 -25.67 -1.38 16.89
CA GLN A 418 -27.09 -1.18 17.15
C GLN A 418 -27.96 -2.08 16.23
N VAL A 419 -27.36 -3.14 15.68
CA VAL A 419 -27.99 -4.01 14.67
C VAL A 419 -29.13 -4.80 15.31
N SER A 420 -30.30 -4.78 14.68
CA SER A 420 -31.46 -5.59 15.10
C SER A 420 -31.90 -6.61 14.07
N ASP A 421 -31.78 -6.28 12.79
CA ASP A 421 -32.14 -7.15 11.68
C ASP A 421 -30.89 -7.80 11.10
N ILE A 422 -30.79 -9.12 11.26
CA ILE A 422 -29.70 -9.95 10.74
C ILE A 422 -30.15 -10.83 9.57
N SER A 423 -31.28 -10.52 8.91
CA SER A 423 -31.85 -11.35 7.83
C SER A 423 -30.85 -11.65 6.71
N VAL A 424 -29.99 -10.68 6.37
CA VAL A 424 -28.94 -10.84 5.35
C VAL A 424 -27.93 -11.95 5.69
N ILE A 425 -27.69 -12.21 6.99
CA ILE A 425 -26.71 -13.20 7.45
C ILE A 425 -27.11 -14.62 7.02
N GLY A 426 -28.40 -14.91 6.87
CA GLY A 426 -28.88 -16.22 6.42
C GLY A 426 -28.47 -16.59 5.00
N GLY A 427 -28.00 -15.64 4.18
CA GLY A 427 -27.42 -15.91 2.87
C GLY A 427 -25.99 -16.45 2.92
N TYR A 428 -25.26 -16.24 4.02
CA TYR A 428 -23.82 -16.48 4.10
C TYR A 428 -23.49 -17.89 4.63
N THR A 429 -23.87 -18.91 3.86
CA THR A 429 -23.67 -20.32 4.24
C THR A 429 -22.20 -20.76 4.42
N SER A 430 -21.23 -19.97 3.93
CA SER A 430 -19.79 -20.19 4.16
C SER A 430 -19.29 -19.68 5.52
N LEU A 431 -20.11 -18.95 6.27
CA LEU A 431 -19.69 -18.25 7.48
C LEU A 431 -19.17 -19.23 8.53
N ILE A 432 -17.97 -18.96 9.04
CA ILE A 432 -17.31 -19.71 10.10
C ILE A 432 -17.46 -18.98 11.45
N GLY A 433 -17.41 -17.65 11.44
CA GLY A 433 -17.55 -16.85 12.64
C GLY A 433 -18.51 -15.68 12.50
N PHE A 434 -19.47 -15.60 13.42
CA PHE A 434 -20.38 -14.47 13.56
C PHE A 434 -20.25 -13.88 14.97
N TYR A 435 -19.81 -12.63 15.04
CA TYR A 435 -19.55 -11.91 16.28
C TYR A 435 -20.50 -10.72 16.35
N ALA A 436 -21.49 -10.78 17.25
CA ALA A 436 -22.53 -9.76 17.35
C ALA A 436 -22.90 -9.44 18.81
N ILE A 437 -21.91 -9.47 19.71
CA ILE A 437 -22.08 -9.12 21.13
C ILE A 437 -22.63 -7.71 21.26
N ASN A 438 -23.51 -7.45 22.23
CA ASN A 438 -24.04 -6.12 22.55
C ASN A 438 -24.59 -5.39 21.31
N ASN A 439 -25.62 -5.98 20.72
CA ASN A 439 -26.44 -5.42 19.65
C ASN A 439 -27.92 -5.41 20.09
N ASN A 440 -28.82 -5.12 19.16
CA ASN A 440 -30.27 -5.09 19.37
C ASN A 440 -30.98 -6.28 18.71
N ILE A 441 -30.29 -7.42 18.53
CA ILE A 441 -30.81 -8.59 17.83
C ILE A 441 -31.93 -9.23 18.64
N THR A 442 -33.10 -9.38 18.04
CA THR A 442 -34.27 -10.00 18.67
C THR A 442 -34.68 -11.34 18.06
N SER A 443 -34.15 -11.69 16.88
CA SER A 443 -34.47 -12.96 16.22
C SER A 443 -33.21 -13.67 15.70
N LEU A 444 -33.16 -14.98 15.90
CA LEU A 444 -32.05 -15.84 15.48
C LEU A 444 -32.41 -16.73 14.28
N THR A 445 -33.62 -16.63 13.72
CA THR A 445 -34.04 -17.41 12.54
C THR A 445 -33.04 -17.33 11.38
N PRO A 446 -32.39 -16.18 11.07
CA PRO A 446 -31.41 -16.12 9.98
C PRO A 446 -30.15 -16.99 10.20
N LEU A 447 -29.89 -17.44 11.43
CA LEU A 447 -28.76 -18.33 11.72
C LEU A 447 -29.11 -19.81 11.48
N GLU A 448 -30.38 -20.13 11.29
CA GLU A 448 -30.85 -21.49 11.05
C GLU A 448 -30.20 -22.07 9.79
N GLY A 449 -29.56 -23.23 9.92
CA GLY A 449 -28.92 -23.91 8.78
C GLY A 449 -27.52 -23.41 8.40
N LEU A 450 -26.93 -22.46 9.14
CA LEU A 450 -25.52 -22.05 8.96
C LEU A 450 -24.55 -23.09 9.56
N THR A 451 -24.57 -24.30 9.01
CA THR A 451 -23.87 -25.50 9.52
C THR A 451 -22.34 -25.47 9.39
N ASN A 452 -21.76 -24.38 8.87
CA ASN A 452 -20.32 -24.14 8.90
C ASN A 452 -19.87 -23.27 10.09
N LEU A 453 -20.80 -22.67 10.83
CA LEU A 453 -20.49 -21.81 11.97
C LEU A 453 -19.76 -22.58 13.07
N LYS A 454 -18.59 -22.07 13.46
CA LYS A 454 -17.77 -22.58 14.57
C LYS A 454 -17.69 -21.58 15.73
N LEU A 455 -17.77 -20.29 15.42
CA LEU A 455 -17.62 -19.20 16.37
C LEU A 455 -18.92 -18.39 16.36
N LEU A 456 -19.67 -18.39 17.46
CA LEU A 456 -20.96 -17.70 17.55
C LEU A 456 -21.06 -16.89 18.84
N TYR A 457 -20.95 -15.57 18.73
CA TYR A 457 -20.95 -14.69 19.90
C TYR A 457 -22.19 -13.79 19.86
N LEU A 458 -23.09 -13.99 20.81
CA LEU A 458 -24.42 -13.36 20.84
C LEU A 458 -24.72 -12.68 22.19
N SER A 459 -23.76 -12.65 23.12
CA SER A 459 -23.91 -12.07 24.45
C SER A 459 -24.49 -10.66 24.43
N GLY A 460 -25.36 -10.33 25.39
CA GLY A 460 -25.90 -8.98 25.57
C GLY A 460 -26.89 -8.51 24.49
N ASN A 461 -27.52 -9.43 23.75
CA ASN A 461 -28.62 -9.11 22.84
C ASN A 461 -29.99 -9.32 23.49
N PRO A 462 -31.03 -8.57 23.10
CA PRO A 462 -32.37 -8.63 23.70
C PRO A 462 -33.29 -9.72 23.12
N PHE A 463 -32.76 -10.79 22.51
CA PHE A 463 -33.61 -11.88 22.02
C PHE A 463 -34.22 -12.69 23.18
N SER A 464 -35.44 -13.19 22.96
CA SER A 464 -36.06 -14.11 23.91
C SER A 464 -35.28 -15.43 23.95
N PRO A 465 -35.06 -16.07 25.11
CA PRO A 465 -34.38 -17.38 25.18
C PRO A 465 -34.98 -18.45 24.25
N SER A 466 -36.27 -18.35 23.92
CA SER A 466 -36.93 -19.21 22.93
C SER A 466 -36.28 -19.18 21.53
N GLU A 467 -35.61 -18.10 21.15
CA GLU A 467 -34.93 -17.97 19.86
C GLU A 467 -33.73 -18.93 19.73
N LEU A 468 -33.20 -19.43 20.85
CA LEU A 468 -32.10 -20.40 20.85
C LEU A 468 -32.48 -21.70 20.12
N SER A 469 -33.78 -21.99 19.94
CA SER A 469 -34.22 -23.13 19.14
C SER A 469 -33.71 -23.11 17.69
N HIS A 470 -33.43 -21.93 17.13
CA HIS A 470 -32.91 -21.80 15.77
C HIS A 470 -31.43 -22.17 15.63
N ILE A 471 -30.71 -22.33 16.75
CA ILE A 471 -29.28 -22.70 16.73
C ILE A 471 -29.03 -24.11 17.27
N HIS A 472 -30.05 -24.86 17.68
CA HIS A 472 -29.90 -26.21 18.27
C HIS A 472 -29.13 -27.21 17.40
N ASP A 473 -29.23 -27.08 16.07
CA ASP A 473 -28.60 -27.99 15.12
C ASP A 473 -27.16 -27.58 14.74
N LEU A 474 -26.67 -26.43 15.24
CA LEU A 474 -25.32 -25.91 14.95
C LEU A 474 -24.24 -26.58 15.83
N ILE A 475 -24.30 -27.90 15.93
CA ILE A 475 -23.50 -28.73 16.86
C ILE A 475 -21.99 -28.70 16.59
N GLN A 476 -21.56 -28.16 15.44
CA GLN A 476 -20.15 -27.97 15.09
C GLN A 476 -19.51 -26.72 15.73
N ILE A 477 -20.28 -25.92 16.48
CA ILE A 477 -19.78 -24.75 17.21
C ILE A 477 -18.72 -25.17 18.22
N THR A 478 -17.55 -24.53 18.13
CA THR A 478 -16.41 -24.71 19.04
C THR A 478 -16.33 -23.60 20.08
N ASN A 479 -16.79 -22.39 19.75
CA ASN A 479 -16.77 -21.25 20.67
C ASN A 479 -18.14 -20.58 20.68
N LEU A 480 -18.79 -20.60 21.85
CA LEU A 480 -20.14 -20.09 22.04
C LEU A 480 -20.17 -19.09 23.19
N GLN A 481 -20.67 -17.87 22.91
CA GLN A 481 -20.87 -16.84 23.93
C GLN A 481 -22.34 -16.42 24.00
N LEU A 482 -22.93 -16.67 25.16
CA LEU A 482 -24.34 -16.45 25.50
C LEU A 482 -24.46 -15.77 26.89
N GLU A 483 -23.62 -14.78 27.15
CA GLU A 483 -23.58 -14.04 28.42
C GLU A 483 -24.63 -12.92 28.46
N ASN A 484 -25.13 -12.57 29.65
CA ASN A 484 -26.08 -11.46 29.85
C ASN A 484 -27.41 -11.62 29.08
N LEU A 485 -27.99 -12.83 29.09
CA LEU A 485 -29.22 -13.14 28.34
C LEU A 485 -30.39 -13.58 29.24
N ASN A 486 -30.19 -13.57 30.57
CA ASN A 486 -31.14 -14.08 31.57
C ASN A 486 -31.52 -15.57 31.35
N LEU A 487 -30.58 -16.39 30.87
CA LEU A 487 -30.84 -17.81 30.60
C LEU A 487 -31.02 -18.59 31.90
N THR A 488 -32.00 -19.49 31.90
CA THR A 488 -32.24 -20.48 32.94
C THR A 488 -31.81 -21.87 32.47
N ASN A 489 -31.87 -22.88 33.35
CA ASN A 489 -31.53 -24.26 32.99
C ASN A 489 -32.36 -24.83 31.83
N SER A 490 -33.65 -24.44 31.69
CA SER A 490 -34.46 -24.91 30.57
C SER A 490 -33.99 -24.40 29.21
N ASP A 491 -33.36 -23.23 29.19
CA ASP A 491 -32.95 -22.56 27.95
C ASP A 491 -31.64 -23.13 27.39
N VAL A 492 -30.83 -23.79 28.23
CA VAL A 492 -29.49 -24.30 27.87
C VAL A 492 -29.45 -25.83 27.70
N THR A 493 -30.57 -26.52 27.80
CA THR A 493 -30.62 -28.00 27.68
C THR A 493 -30.07 -28.52 26.34
N PHE A 494 -30.20 -27.73 25.27
CA PHE A 494 -29.68 -28.09 23.96
C PHE A 494 -28.15 -28.15 23.90
N LEU A 495 -27.44 -27.48 24.83
CA LEU A 495 -25.97 -27.44 24.82
C LEU A 495 -25.35 -28.84 25.00
N ALA A 496 -26.08 -29.80 25.58
CA ALA A 496 -25.61 -31.19 25.68
C ALA A 496 -25.30 -31.84 24.32
N SER A 497 -25.85 -31.32 23.21
CA SER A 497 -25.51 -31.80 21.86
C SER A 497 -24.24 -31.17 21.27
N PHE A 498 -23.71 -30.08 21.86
CA PHE A 498 -22.60 -29.29 21.35
C PHE A 498 -21.25 -29.91 21.75
N THR A 499 -21.07 -31.18 21.45
CA THR A 499 -19.89 -31.96 21.87
C THR A 499 -18.56 -31.47 21.28
N ALA A 500 -18.60 -30.60 20.26
CA ALA A 500 -17.43 -29.92 19.69
C ALA A 500 -16.99 -28.67 20.47
N VAL A 501 -17.77 -28.21 21.46
CA VAL A 501 -17.52 -26.95 22.16
C VAL A 501 -16.24 -27.04 23.00
N TYR A 502 -15.41 -26.01 22.82
CA TYR A 502 -14.10 -25.84 23.43
C TYR A 502 -14.09 -24.65 24.42
N ASP A 503 -14.70 -23.53 24.01
CA ASP A 503 -14.90 -22.32 24.84
C ASP A 503 -16.40 -22.04 24.95
N LEU A 504 -16.93 -22.13 26.17
CA LEU A 504 -18.34 -21.89 26.47
C LEU A 504 -18.46 -20.76 27.49
N ARG A 505 -19.17 -19.69 27.12
CA ARG A 505 -19.41 -18.54 28.00
C ARG A 505 -20.89 -18.29 28.24
N LEU A 506 -21.25 -18.38 29.51
CA LEU A 506 -22.61 -18.33 30.04
C LEU A 506 -22.69 -17.44 31.30
N ALA A 507 -21.70 -16.58 31.51
CA ALA A 507 -21.69 -15.67 32.65
C ALA A 507 -22.88 -14.68 32.62
N ASN A 508 -23.26 -14.19 33.80
CA ASN A 508 -24.37 -13.24 33.97
C ASN A 508 -25.71 -13.79 33.45
N ASN A 509 -26.07 -14.98 33.90
CA ASN A 509 -27.35 -15.63 33.62
C ASN A 509 -28.00 -16.09 34.94
N GLN A 510 -29.01 -16.96 34.86
CA GLN A 510 -29.77 -17.50 36.00
C GLN A 510 -29.67 -19.04 36.05
N ILE A 511 -28.52 -19.58 35.66
CA ILE A 511 -28.26 -21.02 35.64
C ILE A 511 -28.00 -21.50 37.06
N SER A 512 -28.60 -22.62 37.46
CA SER A 512 -28.51 -23.16 38.82
C SER A 512 -27.98 -24.60 38.90
N ASP A 513 -28.24 -25.42 37.88
CA ASP A 513 -27.61 -26.74 37.68
C ASP A 513 -26.68 -26.77 36.46
N LEU A 514 -25.84 -27.79 36.37
CA LEU A 514 -24.84 -27.98 35.31
C LEU A 514 -25.06 -29.27 34.50
N ASP A 515 -26.27 -29.83 34.50
CA ASP A 515 -26.56 -31.11 33.84
C ASP A 515 -26.31 -31.07 32.33
N PHE A 516 -26.44 -29.90 31.70
CA PHE A 516 -26.12 -29.69 30.28
C PHE A 516 -24.64 -29.92 29.93
N LEU A 517 -23.74 -29.98 30.91
CA LEU A 517 -22.33 -30.30 30.70
C LEU A 517 -22.08 -31.79 30.50
N GLU A 518 -23.08 -32.65 30.74
CA GLU A 518 -22.94 -34.10 30.52
C GLU A 518 -22.55 -34.38 29.07
N GLY A 519 -21.40 -35.05 28.89
CA GLY A 519 -20.88 -35.39 27.56
C GLY A 519 -20.03 -34.30 26.88
N LEU A 520 -19.93 -33.09 27.45
CA LEU A 520 -19.09 -32.00 26.90
C LEU A 520 -17.62 -32.12 27.32
N THR A 521 -17.05 -33.31 27.15
CA THR A 521 -15.71 -33.65 27.65
C THR A 521 -14.56 -32.90 26.95
N GLY A 522 -14.83 -32.26 25.81
CA GLY A 522 -13.87 -31.44 25.06
C GLY A 522 -13.67 -30.01 25.59
N ILE A 523 -14.49 -29.54 26.54
CA ILE A 523 -14.43 -28.17 27.05
C ILE A 523 -13.08 -27.90 27.73
N ASN A 524 -12.45 -26.80 27.33
CA ASN A 524 -11.20 -26.30 27.93
C ASN A 524 -11.41 -25.01 28.72
N SER A 525 -12.32 -24.15 28.24
CA SER A 525 -12.59 -22.82 28.80
C SER A 525 -14.07 -22.69 29.10
N LEU A 526 -14.42 -22.52 30.38
CA LEU A 526 -15.80 -22.45 30.86
C LEU A 526 -16.01 -21.21 31.72
N TRP A 527 -16.93 -20.34 31.30
CA TRP A 527 -17.29 -19.11 32.00
C TRP A 527 -18.73 -19.17 32.48
N LEU A 528 -18.91 -19.26 33.79
CA LEU A 528 -20.18 -19.39 34.52
C LEU A 528 -20.30 -18.34 35.64
N THR A 529 -19.45 -17.32 35.64
CA THR A 529 -19.46 -16.24 36.64
C THR A 529 -20.84 -15.58 36.73
N ASN A 530 -21.30 -15.22 37.93
CA ASN A 530 -22.56 -14.51 38.15
C ASN A 530 -23.77 -15.31 37.63
N ASN A 531 -24.02 -16.45 38.28
CA ASN A 531 -25.16 -17.33 38.09
C ASN A 531 -25.71 -17.75 39.49
N ASN A 532 -26.53 -18.79 39.57
CA ASN A 532 -27.14 -19.32 40.80
C ASN A 532 -26.66 -20.76 41.09
N ILE A 533 -25.42 -21.08 40.73
CA ILE A 533 -24.87 -22.44 40.80
C ILE A 533 -24.46 -22.76 42.24
N SER A 534 -24.91 -23.89 42.78
CA SER A 534 -24.47 -24.39 44.09
C SER A 534 -23.80 -25.77 44.04
N ASP A 535 -24.19 -26.61 43.08
CA ASP A 535 -23.62 -27.95 42.85
C ASP A 535 -22.73 -27.93 41.61
N ILE A 536 -21.50 -28.37 41.78
CA ILE A 536 -20.48 -28.42 40.72
C ILE A 536 -19.94 -29.83 40.48
N SER A 537 -20.64 -30.87 40.93
CA SER A 537 -20.22 -32.27 40.80
C SER A 537 -19.95 -32.68 39.35
N GLN A 538 -20.68 -32.14 38.38
CA GLN A 538 -20.48 -32.36 36.95
C GLN A 538 -19.10 -31.90 36.45
N LEU A 539 -18.46 -30.92 37.14
CA LEU A 539 -17.13 -30.44 36.76
C LEU A 539 -16.04 -31.49 37.01
N GLN A 540 -16.26 -32.48 37.88
CA GLN A 540 -15.29 -33.55 38.15
C GLN A 540 -14.88 -34.31 36.88
N GLY A 541 -15.83 -34.51 35.95
CA GLY A 541 -15.63 -35.28 34.72
C GLY A 541 -14.99 -34.50 33.56
N LEU A 542 -14.86 -33.18 33.68
CA LEU A 542 -14.36 -32.31 32.62
C LEU A 542 -12.83 -32.18 32.68
N VAL A 543 -12.15 -33.28 32.35
CA VAL A 543 -10.68 -33.42 32.51
C VAL A 543 -9.84 -32.60 31.54
N ASN A 544 -10.45 -31.90 30.58
CA ASN A 544 -9.75 -31.00 29.65
C ASN A 544 -9.83 -29.52 30.06
N LEU A 545 -10.51 -29.19 31.17
CA LEU A 545 -10.60 -27.82 31.67
C LEU A 545 -9.21 -27.29 32.07
N ASN A 546 -8.81 -26.18 31.43
CA ASN A 546 -7.63 -25.41 31.84
C ASN A 546 -7.99 -24.00 32.35
N ARG A 547 -9.21 -23.56 32.09
CA ARG A 547 -9.70 -22.24 32.46
C ARG A 547 -11.15 -22.33 32.92
N LEU A 548 -11.38 -22.05 34.19
CA LEU A 548 -12.70 -22.10 34.80
C LEU A 548 -12.97 -20.79 35.54
N TRP A 549 -14.02 -20.09 35.14
CA TRP A 549 -14.53 -18.91 35.85
C TRP A 549 -15.93 -19.21 36.38
N ILE A 550 -16.04 -19.43 37.69
CA ILE A 550 -17.30 -19.77 38.37
C ILE A 550 -17.52 -18.89 39.61
N GLY A 551 -16.92 -17.71 39.62
CA GLY A 551 -17.10 -16.75 40.70
C GLY A 551 -18.51 -16.16 40.75
N SER A 552 -18.89 -15.52 41.87
CA SER A 552 -20.22 -14.92 42.06
C SER A 552 -21.35 -15.94 41.84
N ASN A 553 -21.32 -17.02 42.62
CA ASN A 553 -22.31 -18.10 42.61
C ASN A 553 -22.62 -18.52 44.07
N ASP A 554 -23.47 -19.52 44.25
CA ASP A 554 -23.92 -20.01 45.56
C ASP A 554 -23.16 -21.29 46.01
N ILE A 555 -21.89 -21.46 45.58
CA ILE A 555 -21.10 -22.67 45.82
C ILE A 555 -20.59 -22.70 47.26
N THR A 556 -20.77 -23.84 47.94
CA THR A 556 -20.31 -24.09 49.32
C THR A 556 -19.34 -25.27 49.44
N ASP A 557 -19.07 -26.00 48.35
CA ASP A 557 -18.20 -27.18 48.33
C ASP A 557 -17.44 -27.21 46.99
N ILE A 558 -16.10 -27.19 47.07
CA ILE A 558 -15.22 -27.24 45.90
C ILE A 558 -14.43 -28.55 45.75
N GLN A 559 -14.72 -29.57 46.57
CA GLN A 559 -14.12 -30.89 46.46
C GLN A 559 -14.18 -31.48 45.02
N PRO A 560 -15.26 -31.29 44.23
CA PRO A 560 -15.29 -31.76 42.84
C PRO A 560 -14.17 -31.22 41.95
N LEU A 561 -13.63 -30.03 42.26
CA LEU A 561 -12.49 -29.45 41.51
C LEU A 561 -11.17 -30.12 41.88
N VAL A 562 -11.00 -30.52 43.14
CA VAL A 562 -9.86 -31.31 43.60
C VAL A 562 -9.90 -32.71 42.99
N ASP A 563 -11.10 -33.30 42.93
CA ASP A 563 -11.33 -34.63 42.37
C ASP A 563 -11.25 -34.67 40.84
N ASN A 564 -11.30 -33.52 40.17
CA ASN A 564 -11.02 -33.42 38.74
C ASN A 564 -9.53 -33.69 38.49
N SER A 565 -9.24 -34.81 37.82
CA SER A 565 -7.88 -35.26 37.53
C SER A 565 -7.17 -34.50 36.40
N GLY A 566 -7.92 -33.69 35.65
CA GLY A 566 -7.43 -32.86 34.56
C GLY A 566 -6.86 -31.51 35.01
N ILE A 567 -7.48 -30.89 36.02
CA ILE A 567 -7.06 -29.58 36.53
C ILE A 567 -5.67 -29.72 37.17
N SER A 568 -4.66 -29.04 36.63
CA SER A 568 -3.24 -29.26 36.94
C SER A 568 -2.40 -27.98 36.80
N SER A 569 -1.07 -28.15 36.79
CA SER A 569 -0.12 -27.04 36.80
C SER A 569 -0.26 -26.16 35.55
N GLY A 570 -0.43 -24.86 35.74
CA GLY A 570 -0.65 -23.87 34.67
C GLY A 570 -2.11 -23.53 34.40
N ASP A 571 -3.05 -24.27 34.97
CA ASP A 571 -4.49 -24.00 34.84
C ASP A 571 -4.93 -22.84 35.72
N THR A 572 -6.10 -22.27 35.39
CA THR A 572 -6.68 -21.13 36.10
C THR A 572 -8.10 -21.43 36.55
N VAL A 573 -8.36 -21.21 37.85
CA VAL A 573 -9.68 -21.37 38.47
C VAL A 573 -10.04 -20.09 39.23
N ASP A 574 -11.15 -19.47 38.87
CA ASP A 574 -11.73 -18.33 39.59
C ASP A 574 -13.02 -18.76 40.30
N ILE A 575 -12.96 -18.79 41.63
CA ILE A 575 -14.04 -19.16 42.55
C ILE A 575 -14.38 -18.01 43.50
N ARG A 576 -13.95 -16.77 43.18
CA ARG A 576 -14.21 -15.59 44.02
C ARG A 576 -15.70 -15.33 44.15
N TYR A 577 -16.10 -14.77 45.29
CA TYR A 577 -17.47 -14.41 45.61
C TYR A 577 -18.42 -15.63 45.57
N ASN A 578 -18.00 -16.73 46.17
CA ASN A 578 -18.86 -17.87 46.50
C ASN A 578 -19.06 -17.97 48.02
N LEU A 579 -19.92 -18.87 48.47
CA LEU A 579 -20.28 -19.11 49.87
C LEU A 579 -19.31 -20.08 50.59
N LEU A 580 -18.02 -19.99 50.27
CA LEU A 580 -16.97 -20.85 50.82
C LEU A 580 -16.56 -20.43 52.24
N ASP A 581 -16.32 -21.41 53.12
CA ASP A 581 -15.67 -21.19 54.41
C ASP A 581 -14.18 -20.93 54.21
N THR A 582 -13.79 -19.67 54.19
CA THR A 582 -12.39 -19.27 54.01
C THR A 582 -11.57 -19.22 55.31
N THR A 583 -12.09 -19.80 56.41
CA THR A 583 -11.33 -19.90 57.66
C THR A 583 -10.15 -20.87 57.51
N SER A 584 -9.02 -20.55 58.16
CA SER A 584 -7.83 -21.39 58.08
C SER A 584 -8.10 -22.81 58.59
N GLY A 585 -7.94 -23.80 57.71
CA GLY A 585 -8.09 -25.22 58.02
C GLY A 585 -9.49 -25.79 57.81
N SER A 586 -10.44 -25.00 57.29
CA SER A 586 -11.70 -25.50 56.75
C SER A 586 -11.47 -26.46 55.58
N ASP A 587 -12.47 -27.27 55.26
CA ASP A 587 -12.41 -28.20 54.12
C ASP A 587 -12.20 -27.41 52.81
N ASP A 588 -12.95 -26.32 52.58
CA ASP A 588 -12.79 -25.46 51.41
C ASP A 588 -11.37 -24.87 51.29
N MET A 589 -10.75 -24.43 52.38
CA MET A 589 -9.39 -23.90 52.33
C MET A 589 -8.33 -24.99 52.13
N ASN A 590 -8.58 -26.21 52.62
CA ASN A 590 -7.73 -27.36 52.33
C ASN A 590 -7.81 -27.71 50.84
N ASP A 591 -9.00 -27.64 50.24
CA ASP A 591 -9.21 -27.88 48.81
C ASP A 591 -8.57 -26.79 47.93
N VAL A 592 -8.71 -25.51 48.30
CA VAL A 592 -7.99 -24.40 47.66
C VAL A 592 -6.49 -24.65 47.71
N GLN A 593 -5.94 -25.04 48.87
CA GLN A 593 -4.52 -25.31 49.01
C GLN A 593 -4.09 -26.52 48.18
N ALA A 594 -4.91 -27.58 48.11
CA ALA A 594 -4.62 -28.75 47.28
C ALA A 594 -4.51 -28.38 45.80
N LEU A 595 -5.39 -27.51 45.28
CA LEU A 595 -5.29 -26.99 43.91
C LEU A 595 -4.00 -26.17 43.70
N ILE A 596 -3.68 -25.26 44.62
CA ILE A 596 -2.46 -24.44 44.55
C ILE A 596 -1.20 -25.32 44.58
N ASP A 597 -1.16 -26.34 45.43
CA ASP A 597 -0.03 -27.26 45.55
C ASP A 597 0.19 -28.10 44.27
N ARG A 598 -0.86 -28.31 43.46
CA ARG A 598 -0.76 -28.90 42.11
C ARG A 598 -0.30 -27.93 41.03
N GLY A 599 -0.06 -26.65 41.36
CA GLY A 599 0.37 -25.61 40.43
C GLY A 599 -0.76 -24.86 39.72
N VAL A 600 -2.00 -24.97 40.21
CA VAL A 600 -3.16 -24.24 39.68
C VAL A 600 -3.13 -22.80 40.18
N THR A 601 -3.42 -21.83 39.30
CA THR A 601 -3.68 -20.45 39.71
C THR A 601 -5.12 -20.33 40.18
N VAL A 602 -5.32 -20.22 41.51
CA VAL A 602 -6.65 -20.12 42.13
C VAL A 602 -6.93 -18.69 42.60
N TYR A 603 -7.98 -18.08 42.06
CA TYR A 603 -8.53 -16.83 42.59
C TYR A 603 -9.70 -17.16 43.53
N TYR A 604 -9.55 -16.83 44.80
CA TYR A 604 -10.57 -17.06 45.83
C TYR A 604 -10.72 -15.82 46.72
N LEU A 605 -11.96 -15.49 47.04
CA LEU A 605 -12.37 -14.42 47.94
C LEU A 605 -13.80 -14.78 48.37
N PRO A 606 -14.17 -14.75 49.66
CA PRO A 606 -15.52 -15.11 50.06
C PRO A 606 -16.54 -14.04 49.63
N GLN A 607 -17.79 -14.46 49.44
CA GLN A 607 -18.92 -13.54 49.40
C GLN A 607 -19.25 -13.09 50.83
N ASN A 608 -19.31 -11.78 51.08
CA ASN A 608 -19.63 -11.21 52.40
C ASN A 608 -21.11 -11.31 52.73
#